data_AF-A0A1K1LCA9-F1
#
_entry.id   AF-A0A1K1LCA9-F1
#
_cell.length_a   1.000
_cell.length_b   1.000
_cell.length_c   1.000
_cell.angle_alpha   90.00
_cell.angle_beta   90.00
_cell.angle_gamma   90.00
#
_symmetry.space_group_name_H-M   'P 1'
#
loop_
_entity.id
_entity.type
_entity.pdbx_description
1 polymer ?
#
loop_
_entity_poly.entity_id
_entity_poly.type
_entity_poly.pdbx_seq_one_letter_code
_entity_poly.pdbx_strand_id
1 'polypeptide(L)'
;MGDVLQYLIDGTSGIVTGGVDGKALVAGVCSRGIVGKAYLIGKRTDLAAMLGTGPLVDRVRDMLTTGGQAPYVVAVPVQGQPGGYISGLSVNGGKAGATLSGYPALNADVVVRVVTAGTIGTATLEISTDGGKTFAEPVPSATQNPISSGEEPTGATLIFPDDASLDEGATYTFAVRCPVGPVVRVGDESSPLPEVSELDSGVLDGAELVVRIVKSGARNEGTFQLSVDGGDTFAAIRTIPVDGLHELADYGVKLTFPEGEFVAGTTYTCRLLPPAPSIVDVLEALESPLALYDVEFVHIVGPSDSVDWMAAQAKADELWNQQRPTYFKLEARLPFDGEDLNAYVAALLAERQGVAGRFVTVCCQYGEIVDTAGASRLRNAGGLQSGRVMAIPVQRATGRVKDGPISQLTLPDGWEAVQPTLESNGFQTAKKYAGLEGAYWGDSRTLAEDTSDFRYEEVLRTVFKAVRLTRIAALKSMYDEAGDPLRPDSESGLAYLKANLENALDAMTTAGELASYVVEIPSGQDIVNNGVAVEITLVGIPIIREIKLYNRYTYAGSNFDPRIERYSVAA
;
A
#
# COMPACT_ATOMS: atom_id res chain seq x y z
N MET A 1 21.43 23.05 -24.52
CA MET A 1 20.34 24.03 -24.60
C MET A 1 19.95 24.33 -23.17
N GLY A 2 20.29 25.53 -22.69
CA GLY A 2 20.06 25.90 -21.31
C GLY A 2 18.59 26.11 -21.04
N ASP A 3 18.11 25.66 -19.90
CA ASP A 3 16.83 26.10 -19.39
C ASP A 3 16.94 26.45 -17.90
N VAL A 4 16.26 27.54 -17.54
CA VAL A 4 16.02 28.04 -16.19
C VAL A 4 14.53 28.32 -16.17
N LEU A 5 13.78 27.56 -15.39
CA LEU A 5 12.35 27.80 -15.17
C LEU A 5 12.14 28.29 -13.73
N GLN A 6 11.63 29.52 -13.62
CA GLN A 6 11.10 30.11 -12.38
C GLN A 6 9.58 30.01 -12.39
N TYR A 7 8.96 29.58 -11.28
CA TYR A 7 7.59 30.00 -10.93
C TYR A 7 7.37 30.15 -9.40
N LEU A 8 6.89 31.36 -9.06
CA LEU A 8 6.18 31.91 -7.90
C LEU A 8 6.53 31.56 -6.44
N ILE A 9 6.70 32.64 -5.66
CA ILE A 9 6.87 32.74 -4.21
C ILE A 9 5.50 32.75 -3.52
N ASP A 10 5.29 31.87 -2.53
CA ASP A 10 4.34 32.08 -1.43
C ASP A 10 5.12 32.47 -0.17
N GLY A 11 4.70 33.57 0.44
CA GLY A 11 5.43 34.28 1.47
C GLY A 11 5.22 33.69 2.85
N THR A 12 5.96 32.64 3.20
CA THR A 12 6.45 32.37 4.56
C THR A 12 7.54 31.31 4.49
N SER A 13 8.78 31.68 4.17
CA SER A 13 9.99 30.94 4.54
C SER A 13 11.20 31.76 4.13
N GLY A 14 11.96 32.24 5.10
CA GLY A 14 13.35 32.63 4.86
C GLY A 14 14.08 31.45 4.21
N ILE A 15 14.98 31.75 3.29
CA ILE A 15 15.78 30.80 2.54
C ILE A 15 16.45 29.81 3.52
N VAL A 16 15.86 28.62 3.63
CA VAL A 16 16.58 27.38 3.90
C VAL A 16 16.57 26.66 2.56
N THR A 17 17.73 26.30 2.05
CA THR A 17 17.89 25.48 0.83
C THR A 17 16.90 24.31 0.91
N GLY A 18 15.88 24.34 0.04
CA GLY A 18 14.64 23.59 0.22
C GLY A 18 14.87 22.09 0.27
N GLY A 19 14.72 21.49 1.45
CA GLY A 19 14.52 20.07 1.61
C GLY A 19 13.17 19.66 1.02
N VAL A 20 13.12 18.51 0.35
CA VAL A 20 11.86 17.86 -0.04
C VAL A 20 11.43 16.82 1.00
N ASP A 21 12.11 16.77 2.14
CA ASP A 21 11.87 15.81 3.21
C ASP A 21 10.42 15.89 3.68
N GLY A 22 9.73 14.75 3.68
CA GLY A 22 8.33 14.63 4.03
C GLY A 22 7.36 15.19 2.98
N LYS A 23 7.83 15.66 1.82
CA LYS A 23 6.94 16.03 0.70
C LYS A 23 6.51 14.77 -0.03
N ALA A 24 5.23 14.45 0.11
CA ALA A 24 4.62 13.28 -0.50
C ALA A 24 3.64 13.69 -1.61
N LEU A 25 3.68 12.95 -2.71
CA LEU A 25 2.58 12.91 -3.67
C LEU A 25 1.79 11.62 -3.43
N VAL A 26 0.46 11.71 -3.42
CA VAL A 26 -0.44 10.57 -3.21
C VAL A 26 -1.36 10.45 -4.41
N ALA A 27 -1.31 9.33 -5.13
CA ALA A 27 -2.09 9.10 -6.34
C ALA A 27 -3.13 8.01 -6.11
N GLY A 28 -4.39 8.25 -6.48
CA GLY A 28 -5.46 7.25 -6.32
C GLY A 28 -6.82 7.76 -6.78
N VAL A 29 -7.84 6.91 -6.62
CA VAL A 29 -9.20 7.20 -7.07
C VAL A 29 -9.97 8.03 -6.04
N CYS A 30 -10.73 9.03 -6.50
CA CYS A 30 -11.69 9.79 -5.69
C CYS A 30 -12.88 10.25 -6.55
N SER A 31 -14.01 10.59 -5.93
CA SER A 31 -15.27 10.83 -6.64
C SER A 31 -15.46 12.24 -7.23
N ARG A 32 -14.67 13.25 -6.82
CA ARG A 32 -14.83 14.65 -7.29
C ARG A 32 -13.58 15.27 -7.90
N GLY A 33 -12.42 14.63 -7.75
CA GLY A 33 -11.15 15.13 -8.27
C GLY A 33 -11.09 15.17 -9.80
N ILE A 34 -10.15 15.96 -10.32
CA ILE A 34 -9.84 15.99 -11.76
C ILE A 34 -8.61 15.11 -11.96
N VAL A 35 -8.71 14.10 -12.82
CA VAL A 35 -7.61 13.17 -13.12
C VAL A 35 -6.35 13.94 -13.56
N GLY A 36 -5.22 13.59 -12.97
CA GLY A 36 -3.91 14.19 -13.27
C GLY A 36 -3.69 15.61 -12.72
N LYS A 37 -4.68 16.21 -12.05
CA LYS A 37 -4.52 17.51 -11.40
C LYS A 37 -3.96 17.33 -9.98
N ALA A 38 -2.92 18.10 -9.66
CA ALA A 38 -2.38 18.17 -8.31
C ALA A 38 -3.21 19.06 -7.38
N TYR A 39 -3.54 18.55 -6.19
CA TYR A 39 -4.23 19.27 -5.12
C TYR A 39 -3.33 19.34 -3.90
N LEU A 40 -3.01 20.55 -3.43
CA LEU A 40 -2.28 20.74 -2.19
C LEU A 40 -3.22 20.58 -0.99
N ILE A 41 -2.99 19.56 -0.18
CA ILE A 41 -3.84 19.19 0.94
C ILE A 41 -3.06 19.34 2.25
N GLY A 42 -3.67 19.98 3.25
CA GLY A 42 -3.15 20.02 4.60
C GLY A 42 -4.16 19.53 5.63
N LYS A 43 -3.76 19.48 6.90
CA LYS A 43 -4.56 18.96 8.02
C LYS A 43 -5.97 19.56 8.18
N ARG A 44 -6.21 20.78 7.69
CA ARG A 44 -7.49 21.50 7.80
C ARG A 44 -8.26 21.58 6.48
N THR A 45 -7.77 20.94 5.42
CA THR A 45 -8.46 20.93 4.13
C THR A 45 -9.77 20.15 4.25
N ASP A 46 -10.86 20.70 3.73
CA ASP A 46 -12.11 19.98 3.57
C ASP A 46 -11.98 18.97 2.41
N LEU A 47 -11.59 17.74 2.76
CA LEU A 47 -11.36 16.68 1.79
C LEU A 47 -12.65 16.29 1.05
N ALA A 48 -13.79 16.28 1.72
CA ALA A 48 -15.06 15.89 1.13
C ALA A 48 -15.49 16.90 0.06
N ALA A 49 -15.33 18.20 0.33
CA ALA A 49 -15.63 19.23 -0.66
C ALA A 49 -14.66 19.19 -1.86
N MET A 50 -13.37 18.93 -1.61
CA MET A 50 -12.32 19.04 -2.62
C MET A 50 -12.16 17.78 -3.48
N LEU A 51 -12.18 16.59 -2.87
CA LEU A 51 -11.89 15.31 -3.51
C LEU A 51 -13.09 14.34 -3.45
N GLY A 52 -14.07 14.59 -2.59
CA GLY A 52 -15.23 13.71 -2.41
C GLY A 52 -14.91 12.55 -1.49
N THR A 53 -15.18 11.33 -1.97
CA THR A 53 -14.96 10.07 -1.25
C THR A 53 -14.10 9.12 -2.10
N GLY A 54 -13.62 8.04 -1.49
CA GLY A 54 -12.87 6.98 -2.14
C GLY A 54 -11.45 6.77 -1.60
N PRO A 55 -10.72 5.77 -2.12
CA PRO A 55 -9.46 5.31 -1.54
C PRO A 55 -8.39 6.39 -1.37
N LEU A 56 -8.27 7.32 -2.33
CA LEU A 56 -7.31 8.43 -2.21
C LEU A 56 -7.62 9.31 -0.98
N VAL A 57 -8.90 9.63 -0.78
CA VAL A 57 -9.34 10.49 0.32
C VAL A 57 -9.02 9.85 1.66
N ASP A 58 -9.24 8.55 1.74
CA ASP A 58 -8.96 7.71 2.88
C ASP A 58 -7.48 7.66 3.24
N ARG A 59 -6.60 7.41 2.26
CA ARG A 59 -5.14 7.39 2.51
C ARG A 59 -4.58 8.77 2.85
N VAL A 60 -5.08 9.81 2.20
CA VAL A 60 -4.72 11.20 2.56
C VAL A 60 -5.13 11.50 4.00
N ARG A 61 -6.32 11.07 4.45
CA ARG A 61 -6.75 11.23 5.85
C ARG A 61 -5.83 10.48 6.81
N ASP A 62 -5.48 9.24 6.50
CA ASP A 62 -4.54 8.44 7.29
C ASP A 62 -3.17 9.14 7.40
N MET A 63 -2.63 9.62 6.27
CA MET A 63 -1.36 10.34 6.21
C MET A 63 -1.37 11.64 7.02
N LEU A 64 -2.44 12.43 6.95
CA LEU A 64 -2.59 13.66 7.74
C LEU A 64 -2.71 13.38 9.25
N THR A 65 -3.21 12.19 9.60
CA THR A 65 -3.36 11.77 11.00
C THR A 65 -2.02 11.40 11.63
N THR A 66 -1.15 10.70 10.89
CA THR A 66 0.17 10.27 11.39
C THR A 66 1.33 11.18 10.97
N GLY A 67 1.08 12.16 10.09
CA GLY A 67 2.04 13.11 9.50
C GLY A 67 2.59 14.21 10.42
N GLY A 68 2.36 14.14 11.73
CA GLY A 68 2.90 15.09 12.71
C GLY A 68 2.08 16.38 12.86
N GLN A 69 2.75 17.50 13.16
CA GLN A 69 2.08 18.74 13.60
C GLN A 69 1.38 19.49 12.45
N ALA A 70 2.04 19.64 11.30
CA ALA A 70 1.54 20.39 10.15
C ALA A 70 1.80 19.63 8.84
N PRO A 71 1.26 18.41 8.68
CA PRO A 71 1.45 17.65 7.44
C PRO A 71 0.73 18.31 6.27
N TYR A 72 1.37 18.22 5.11
CA TYR A 72 0.77 18.52 3.82
C TYR A 72 1.20 17.48 2.80
N VAL A 73 0.33 17.21 1.83
CA VAL A 73 0.56 16.26 0.74
C VAL A 73 0.05 16.84 -0.57
N VAL A 74 0.55 16.34 -1.70
CA VAL A 74 0.00 16.62 -3.02
C VAL A 74 -0.87 15.43 -3.43
N ALA A 75 -2.19 15.57 -3.35
CA ALA A 75 -3.12 14.54 -3.81
C ALA A 75 -3.33 14.65 -5.33
N VAL A 76 -3.29 13.52 -6.03
CA VAL A 76 -3.47 13.42 -7.48
C VAL A 76 -4.56 12.38 -7.77
N PRO A 77 -5.76 12.82 -8.20
CA PRO A 77 -6.80 11.92 -8.65
C PRO A 77 -6.33 11.13 -9.89
N VAL A 78 -6.68 9.85 -9.91
CA VAL A 78 -6.41 8.91 -11.00
C VAL A 78 -7.71 8.31 -11.47
N GLN A 79 -7.79 7.95 -12.75
CA GLN A 79 -8.93 7.21 -13.29
C GLN A 79 -9.07 5.86 -12.57
N GLY A 80 -10.27 5.60 -12.04
CA GLY A 80 -10.59 4.32 -11.40
C GLY A 80 -11.26 3.36 -12.38
N GLN A 81 -10.95 2.07 -12.22
CA GLN A 81 -11.75 0.97 -12.77
C GLN A 81 -12.65 0.42 -11.67
N PRO A 82 -13.80 -0.20 -12.02
CA PRO A 82 -14.65 -0.87 -11.05
C PRO A 82 -13.84 -1.87 -10.21
N GLY A 83 -14.17 -1.96 -8.92
CA GLY A 83 -13.58 -2.96 -8.03
C GLY A 83 -13.96 -4.38 -8.44
N GLY A 84 -13.37 -5.36 -7.76
CA GLY A 84 -13.65 -6.77 -8.01
C GLY A 84 -12.39 -7.60 -8.10
N TYR A 85 -12.54 -8.91 -7.96
CA TYR A 85 -11.45 -9.86 -8.16
C TYR A 85 -11.97 -11.26 -8.53
N ILE A 86 -11.05 -12.05 -9.12
CA ILE A 86 -11.14 -13.50 -9.19
C ILE A 86 -10.12 -14.03 -8.18
N SER A 87 -10.54 -14.83 -7.22
CA SER A 87 -9.64 -15.31 -6.15
C SER A 87 -8.58 -16.27 -6.70
N GLY A 88 -7.57 -16.57 -5.87
CA GLY A 88 -6.64 -17.65 -6.16
C GLY A 88 -7.37 -18.98 -6.36
N LEU A 89 -6.82 -19.80 -7.26
CA LEU A 89 -7.33 -21.13 -7.57
C LEU A 89 -6.89 -22.14 -6.50
N SER A 90 -7.85 -22.86 -5.92
CA SER A 90 -7.59 -24.00 -5.05
C SER A 90 -7.95 -25.30 -5.75
N VAL A 91 -6.99 -26.23 -5.80
CA VAL A 91 -7.12 -27.53 -6.47
C VAL A 91 -7.05 -28.65 -5.44
N ASN A 92 -8.07 -29.52 -5.42
CA ASN A 92 -8.12 -30.68 -4.53
C ASN A 92 -8.36 -31.96 -5.30
N GLY A 93 -7.65 -33.04 -4.93
CA GLY A 93 -7.90 -34.39 -5.45
C GLY A 93 -7.35 -34.68 -6.86
N GLY A 94 -6.66 -33.74 -7.51
CA GLY A 94 -6.05 -33.92 -8.83
C GLY A 94 -4.63 -33.35 -8.93
N LYS A 95 -3.87 -33.81 -9.93
CA LYS A 95 -2.49 -33.36 -10.17
C LYS A 95 -2.35 -32.30 -11.26
N ALA A 96 -3.36 -32.15 -12.10
CA ALA A 96 -3.34 -31.14 -13.16
C ALA A 96 -3.46 -29.74 -12.57
N GLY A 97 -2.49 -28.88 -12.87
CA GLY A 97 -2.58 -27.46 -12.59
C GLY A 97 -3.53 -26.76 -13.56
N ALA A 98 -3.99 -25.57 -13.18
CA ALA A 98 -4.76 -24.68 -14.05
C ALA A 98 -4.50 -23.23 -13.66
N THR A 99 -4.88 -22.31 -14.55
CA THR A 99 -4.81 -20.87 -14.30
C THR A 99 -6.18 -20.23 -14.50
N LEU A 100 -6.34 -19.03 -13.95
CA LEU A 100 -7.56 -18.23 -14.06
C LEU A 100 -7.27 -16.97 -14.87
N SER A 101 -8.25 -16.51 -15.62
CA SER A 101 -8.21 -15.24 -16.35
C SER A 101 -9.60 -14.63 -16.46
N GLY A 102 -9.63 -13.37 -16.88
CA GLY A 102 -10.86 -12.62 -17.13
C GLY A 102 -11.08 -11.49 -16.14
N TYR A 103 -12.26 -10.89 -16.21
CA TYR A 103 -12.65 -9.77 -15.37
C TYR A 103 -14.02 -10.06 -14.73
N PRO A 104 -14.20 -9.81 -13.42
CA PRO A 104 -15.46 -10.12 -12.74
C PRO A 104 -16.67 -9.44 -13.36
N ALA A 105 -17.69 -10.22 -13.70
CA ALA A 105 -18.95 -9.73 -14.26
C ALA A 105 -20.18 -10.18 -13.45
N LEU A 106 -20.09 -11.30 -12.72
CA LEU A 106 -21.14 -11.78 -11.81
C LEU A 106 -20.50 -12.43 -10.58
N ASN A 107 -21.02 -12.11 -9.39
CA ASN A 107 -20.61 -12.76 -8.15
C ASN A 107 -20.89 -14.26 -8.22
N ALA A 108 -19.89 -15.09 -7.92
CA ALA A 108 -20.03 -16.55 -7.94
C ALA A 108 -19.06 -17.22 -6.97
N ASP A 109 -19.50 -18.32 -6.38
CA ASP A 109 -18.63 -19.27 -5.66
C ASP A 109 -18.47 -20.50 -6.54
N VAL A 110 -17.35 -20.57 -7.26
CA VAL A 110 -17.17 -21.53 -8.35
C VAL A 110 -16.57 -22.83 -7.83
N VAL A 111 -17.22 -23.94 -8.17
CA VAL A 111 -16.69 -25.30 -7.99
C VAL A 111 -16.79 -26.02 -9.33
N VAL A 112 -15.65 -26.32 -9.95
CA VAL A 112 -15.57 -27.19 -11.12
C VAL A 112 -15.12 -28.57 -10.67
N ARG A 113 -15.93 -29.60 -10.93
CA ARG A 113 -15.63 -30.99 -10.58
C ARG A 113 -15.44 -31.84 -11.84
N VAL A 114 -14.38 -32.65 -11.85
CA VAL A 114 -14.14 -33.62 -12.92
C VAL A 114 -15.00 -34.85 -12.67
N VAL A 115 -15.96 -35.10 -13.58
CA VAL A 115 -16.91 -36.22 -13.48
C VAL A 115 -16.33 -37.48 -14.10
N THR A 116 -15.68 -37.35 -15.27
CA THR A 116 -15.00 -38.46 -15.95
C THR A 116 -13.55 -38.07 -16.17
N ALA A 117 -12.61 -38.92 -15.74
CA ALA A 117 -11.19 -38.72 -15.97
C ALA A 117 -10.83 -38.80 -17.46
N GLY A 118 -9.76 -38.12 -17.87
CA GLY A 118 -9.27 -38.17 -19.24
C GLY A 118 -8.40 -36.97 -19.63
N THR A 119 -7.98 -36.92 -20.89
CA THR A 119 -7.32 -35.74 -21.45
C THR A 119 -8.34 -34.64 -21.74
N ILE A 120 -7.87 -33.41 -21.92
CA ILE A 120 -8.71 -32.31 -22.42
C ILE A 120 -9.52 -32.75 -23.66
N GLY A 121 -10.80 -32.39 -23.70
CA GLY A 121 -11.76 -32.79 -24.73
C GLY A 121 -12.47 -34.13 -24.49
N THR A 122 -11.92 -34.99 -23.63
CA THR A 122 -12.51 -36.31 -23.30
C THR A 122 -12.98 -36.41 -21.86
N ALA A 123 -12.24 -35.81 -20.92
CA ALA A 123 -12.71 -35.63 -19.56
C ALA A 123 -13.96 -34.75 -19.55
N THR A 124 -14.86 -34.99 -18.61
CA THR A 124 -16.07 -34.17 -18.46
C THR A 124 -16.06 -33.40 -17.15
N LEU A 125 -16.57 -32.18 -17.18
CA LEU A 125 -16.63 -31.24 -16.07
C LEU A 125 -18.08 -30.90 -15.76
N GLU A 126 -18.43 -30.85 -14.49
CA GLU A 126 -19.64 -30.18 -14.02
C GLU A 126 -19.25 -28.91 -13.27
N ILE A 127 -20.01 -27.84 -13.47
CA ILE A 127 -19.70 -26.51 -12.95
C ILE A 127 -20.83 -26.08 -12.02
N SER A 128 -20.44 -25.60 -10.85
CA SER A 128 -21.31 -24.92 -9.89
C SER A 128 -20.85 -23.48 -9.72
N THR A 129 -21.80 -22.55 -9.60
CA THR A 129 -21.55 -21.13 -9.29
C THR A 129 -22.08 -20.72 -7.91
N ASP A 130 -22.59 -21.67 -7.12
CA ASP A 130 -23.25 -21.46 -5.83
C ASP A 130 -22.57 -22.22 -4.67
N GLY A 131 -21.27 -22.49 -4.82
CA GLY A 131 -20.46 -23.18 -3.82
C GLY A 131 -20.69 -24.69 -3.77
N GLY A 132 -21.09 -25.30 -4.88
CA GLY A 132 -21.33 -26.73 -5.00
C GLY A 132 -22.70 -27.20 -4.52
N LYS A 133 -23.67 -26.29 -4.34
CA LYS A 133 -25.05 -26.67 -3.96
C LYS A 133 -25.79 -27.23 -5.16
N THR A 134 -25.60 -26.62 -6.33
CA THR A 134 -26.14 -27.09 -7.61
C THR A 134 -25.04 -27.15 -8.66
N PHE A 135 -25.13 -28.15 -9.53
CA PHE A 135 -24.20 -28.37 -10.64
C PHE A 135 -24.96 -28.37 -11.97
N ALA A 136 -24.40 -27.70 -12.96
CA ALA A 136 -24.86 -27.80 -14.33
C ALA A 136 -24.54 -29.18 -14.94
N GLU A 137 -25.20 -29.50 -16.06
CA GLU A 137 -24.96 -30.75 -16.78
C GLU A 137 -23.48 -30.90 -17.21
N PRO A 138 -22.90 -32.11 -17.12
CA PRO A 138 -21.50 -32.32 -17.46
C PRO A 138 -21.18 -31.99 -18.92
N VAL A 139 -20.15 -31.18 -19.13
CA VAL A 139 -19.65 -30.79 -20.46
C VAL A 139 -18.23 -31.31 -20.68
N PRO A 140 -17.82 -31.65 -21.92
CA PRO A 140 -16.42 -31.97 -22.20
C PRO A 140 -15.49 -30.83 -21.81
N SER A 141 -14.36 -31.15 -21.18
CA SER A 141 -13.34 -30.16 -20.84
C SER A 141 -12.72 -29.54 -22.09
N ALA A 142 -12.34 -28.28 -22.01
CA ALA A 142 -11.58 -27.59 -23.05
C ALA A 142 -10.31 -26.98 -22.46
N THR A 143 -9.39 -26.50 -23.30
CA THR A 143 -8.24 -25.70 -22.83
C THR A 143 -8.72 -24.45 -22.09
N GLN A 144 -9.79 -23.82 -22.57
CA GLN A 144 -10.41 -22.66 -21.93
C GLN A 144 -11.88 -22.98 -21.62
N ASN A 145 -12.25 -22.85 -20.34
CA ASN A 145 -13.59 -23.14 -19.85
C ASN A 145 -14.17 -21.86 -19.24
N PRO A 146 -14.89 -21.03 -20.02
CA PRO A 146 -15.58 -19.87 -19.51
C PRO A 146 -16.65 -20.28 -18.50
N ILE A 147 -16.74 -19.58 -17.39
CA ILE A 147 -17.70 -19.87 -16.32
C ILE A 147 -18.94 -19.00 -16.48
N SER A 148 -20.10 -19.61 -16.35
CA SER A 148 -21.40 -18.95 -16.43
C SER A 148 -22.37 -19.53 -15.39
N SER A 149 -23.29 -18.69 -14.92
CA SER A 149 -24.46 -19.11 -14.14
C SER A 149 -25.67 -19.08 -15.07
N GLY A 150 -26.06 -20.25 -15.59
CA GLY A 150 -27.04 -20.31 -16.68
C GLY A 150 -26.52 -19.62 -17.94
N GLU A 151 -27.22 -18.59 -18.41
CA GLU A 151 -26.82 -17.80 -19.59
C GLU A 151 -25.92 -16.60 -19.24
N GLU A 152 -25.75 -16.29 -17.94
CA GLU A 152 -25.01 -15.11 -17.49
C GLU A 152 -23.53 -15.46 -17.25
N PRO A 153 -22.58 -14.84 -17.97
CA PRO A 153 -21.16 -15.09 -17.77
C PRO A 153 -20.68 -14.48 -16.45
N THR A 154 -19.88 -15.22 -15.68
CA THR A 154 -19.21 -14.66 -14.50
C THR A 154 -18.01 -13.80 -14.86
N GLY A 155 -17.56 -13.90 -16.11
CA GLY A 155 -16.36 -13.24 -16.63
C GLY A 155 -15.06 -13.98 -16.32
N ALA A 156 -15.09 -15.03 -15.49
CA ALA A 156 -13.95 -15.88 -15.22
C ALA A 156 -13.81 -17.01 -16.25
N THR A 157 -12.57 -17.36 -16.57
CA THR A 157 -12.23 -18.52 -17.42
C THR A 157 -11.19 -19.39 -16.72
N LEU A 158 -11.50 -20.68 -16.58
CA LEU A 158 -10.57 -21.69 -16.09
C LEU A 158 -9.78 -22.26 -17.26
N ILE A 159 -8.45 -22.14 -17.21
CA ILE A 159 -7.55 -22.53 -18.29
C ILE A 159 -6.72 -23.73 -17.86
N PHE A 160 -6.83 -24.83 -18.60
CA PHE A 160 -5.96 -26.00 -18.47
C PHE A 160 -4.84 -25.97 -19.51
N PRO A 161 -3.66 -26.54 -19.22
CA PRO A 161 -2.67 -26.87 -20.24
C PRO A 161 -3.25 -27.82 -21.31
N ASP A 162 -2.82 -27.67 -22.56
CA ASP A 162 -3.32 -28.48 -23.69
C ASP A 162 -3.08 -29.98 -23.52
N ASP A 163 -2.02 -30.35 -22.80
CA ASP A 163 -1.61 -31.74 -22.51
C ASP A 163 -2.09 -32.24 -21.14
N ALA A 164 -2.95 -31.48 -20.45
CA ALA A 164 -3.44 -31.86 -19.14
C ALA A 164 -4.27 -33.16 -19.17
N SER A 165 -4.04 -34.01 -18.17
CA SER A 165 -4.87 -35.18 -17.86
C SER A 165 -5.58 -34.93 -16.55
N LEU A 166 -6.91 -34.95 -16.57
CA LEU A 166 -7.76 -34.65 -15.43
C LEU A 166 -8.13 -35.94 -14.68
N ASP A 167 -7.95 -35.92 -13.37
CA ASP A 167 -8.30 -37.02 -12.47
C ASP A 167 -9.78 -36.93 -12.06
N GLU A 168 -10.50 -38.04 -12.06
CA GLU A 168 -11.89 -38.10 -11.61
C GLU A 168 -12.01 -37.67 -10.14
N GLY A 169 -13.00 -36.84 -9.85
CA GLY A 169 -13.20 -36.27 -8.52
C GLY A 169 -12.29 -35.09 -8.17
N ALA A 170 -11.35 -34.71 -9.05
CA ALA A 170 -10.59 -33.49 -8.87
C ALA A 170 -11.53 -32.26 -8.88
N THR A 171 -11.25 -31.30 -8.00
CA THR A 171 -12.04 -30.07 -7.86
C THR A 171 -11.15 -28.85 -7.97
N TYR A 172 -11.67 -27.85 -8.69
CA TYR A 172 -11.05 -26.55 -8.94
C TYR A 172 -12.00 -25.50 -8.39
N THR A 173 -11.56 -24.76 -7.38
CA THR A 173 -12.42 -23.86 -6.60
C THR A 173 -11.84 -22.46 -6.55
N PHE A 174 -12.69 -21.46 -6.74
CA PHE A 174 -12.35 -20.05 -6.67
C PHE A 174 -13.62 -19.21 -6.54
N ALA A 175 -13.47 -17.96 -6.15
CA ALA A 175 -14.55 -16.99 -6.01
C ALA A 175 -14.41 -15.88 -7.06
N VAL A 176 -15.55 -15.40 -7.56
CA VAL A 176 -15.64 -14.17 -8.36
C VAL A 176 -16.41 -13.15 -7.53
N ARG A 177 -15.86 -11.94 -7.38
CA ARG A 177 -16.48 -10.82 -6.68
C ARG A 177 -16.49 -9.57 -7.55
N CYS A 178 -17.66 -8.95 -7.62
CA CYS A 178 -17.94 -7.68 -8.32
C CYS A 178 -17.81 -6.48 -7.34
N PRO A 179 -17.91 -5.22 -7.81
CA PRO A 179 -17.84 -4.04 -6.94
C PRO A 179 -18.81 -4.10 -5.76
N VAL A 180 -20.02 -4.60 -6.00
CA VAL A 180 -20.99 -4.95 -4.96
C VAL A 180 -20.92 -6.46 -4.74
N GLY A 181 -20.46 -6.89 -3.57
CA GLY A 181 -20.37 -8.30 -3.21
C GLY A 181 -21.75 -8.94 -2.95
N PRO A 182 -21.79 -10.28 -2.80
CA PRO A 182 -23.05 -10.99 -2.53
C PRO A 182 -23.67 -10.55 -1.20
N VAL A 183 -25.00 -10.48 -1.17
CA VAL A 183 -25.73 -10.20 0.07
C VAL A 183 -25.93 -11.50 0.85
N VAL A 184 -25.36 -11.57 2.05
CA VAL A 184 -25.47 -12.74 2.92
C VAL A 184 -26.44 -12.44 4.06
N ARG A 185 -27.45 -13.31 4.22
CA ARG A 185 -28.41 -13.23 5.32
C ARG A 185 -27.95 -14.09 6.49
N VAL A 186 -27.97 -13.51 7.68
CA VAL A 186 -27.74 -14.19 8.96
C VAL A 186 -28.97 -13.95 9.84
N GLY A 187 -29.67 -15.02 10.20
CA GLY A 187 -30.90 -14.95 10.98
C GLY A 187 -32.03 -15.73 10.33
N ASP A 188 -33.24 -15.19 10.37
CA ASP A 188 -34.45 -15.90 9.95
C ASP A 188 -34.53 -16.03 8.42
N GLU A 189 -34.70 -17.28 7.94
CA GLU A 189 -34.75 -17.58 6.51
C GLU A 189 -36.03 -17.12 5.80
N SER A 190 -37.08 -16.80 6.56
CA SER A 190 -38.31 -16.23 6.01
C SER A 190 -38.21 -14.73 5.72
N SER A 191 -37.24 -14.04 6.35
CA SER A 191 -37.03 -12.61 6.16
C SER A 191 -36.52 -12.35 4.73
N PRO A 192 -37.20 -11.54 3.91
CA PRO A 192 -36.83 -11.31 2.50
C PRO A 192 -35.38 -10.85 2.35
N LEU A 193 -34.71 -11.18 1.25
CA LEU A 193 -33.31 -10.80 1.01
C LEU A 193 -33.26 -9.42 0.30
N PRO A 194 -32.73 -8.36 0.94
CA PRO A 194 -32.50 -7.09 0.25
C PRO A 194 -31.46 -7.25 -0.85
N GLU A 195 -31.60 -6.45 -1.90
CA GLU A 195 -30.60 -6.31 -2.94
C GLU A 195 -29.74 -5.08 -2.68
N VAL A 196 -28.45 -5.16 -3.03
CA VAL A 196 -27.55 -4.01 -3.09
C VAL A 196 -27.15 -3.85 -4.55
N SER A 197 -27.29 -2.64 -5.09
CA SER A 197 -26.94 -2.33 -6.47
C SER A 197 -26.25 -0.98 -6.57
N GLU A 198 -25.47 -0.80 -7.63
CA GLU A 198 -24.77 0.44 -7.91
C GLU A 198 -25.76 1.55 -8.30
N LEU A 199 -25.42 2.78 -7.92
CA LEU A 199 -25.94 3.98 -8.56
C LEU A 199 -25.20 4.21 -9.88
N ASP A 200 -25.65 5.16 -10.70
CA ASP A 200 -24.99 5.52 -11.97
C ASP A 200 -23.52 5.95 -11.78
N SER A 201 -23.14 6.36 -10.56
CA SER A 201 -21.77 6.70 -10.20
C SER A 201 -20.83 5.49 -10.11
N GLY A 202 -21.37 4.27 -10.03
CA GLY A 202 -20.66 3.08 -9.58
C GLY A 202 -20.25 3.15 -8.10
N VAL A 203 -19.64 2.07 -7.59
CA VAL A 203 -19.07 2.05 -6.22
C VAL A 203 -17.96 3.09 -6.10
N LEU A 204 -18.05 3.95 -5.08
CA LEU A 204 -17.11 5.06 -4.86
C LEU A 204 -16.05 4.78 -3.78
N ASP A 205 -16.37 3.95 -2.79
CA ASP A 205 -15.50 3.65 -1.66
C ASP A 205 -15.77 2.25 -1.09
N GLY A 206 -14.79 1.72 -0.35
CA GLY A 206 -14.89 0.42 0.30
C GLY A 206 -15.68 0.48 1.60
N ALA A 207 -16.53 -0.51 1.84
CA ALA A 207 -17.30 -0.64 3.07
C ALA A 207 -17.74 -2.09 3.33
N GLU A 208 -17.99 -2.38 4.60
CA GLU A 208 -18.64 -3.62 5.04
C GLU A 208 -20.03 -3.26 5.55
N LEU A 209 -21.02 -3.38 4.66
CA LEU A 209 -22.40 -3.03 4.98
C LEU A 209 -23.01 -4.08 5.89
N VAL A 210 -23.65 -3.65 6.97
CA VAL A 210 -24.45 -4.51 7.84
C VAL A 210 -25.80 -3.86 8.08
N VAL A 211 -26.85 -4.44 7.49
CA VAL A 211 -28.25 -4.05 7.71
C VAL A 211 -28.83 -4.93 8.80
N ARG A 212 -29.22 -4.35 9.93
CA ARG A 212 -29.87 -5.08 11.03
C ARG A 212 -31.34 -4.67 11.13
N ILE A 213 -32.25 -5.63 11.03
CA ILE A 213 -33.67 -5.39 11.30
C ILE A 213 -33.88 -5.28 12.81
N VAL A 214 -34.41 -4.14 13.26
CA VAL A 214 -34.63 -3.83 14.69
C VAL A 214 -36.06 -4.15 15.09
N LYS A 215 -37.03 -3.87 14.23
CA LYS A 215 -38.46 -4.14 14.45
C LYS A 215 -39.00 -4.85 13.22
N SER A 216 -39.69 -5.97 13.44
CA SER A 216 -40.34 -6.71 12.37
C SER A 216 -41.45 -5.90 11.70
N GLY A 217 -41.69 -6.18 10.43
CA GLY A 217 -42.76 -5.61 9.65
C GLY A 217 -42.41 -5.47 8.17
N ALA A 218 -43.42 -5.21 7.35
CA ALA A 218 -43.24 -4.85 5.96
C ALA A 218 -42.58 -3.46 5.78
N ARG A 219 -42.40 -3.05 4.53
CA ARG A 219 -42.04 -1.66 4.16
C ARG A 219 -43.00 -0.69 4.87
N ASN A 220 -42.48 0.46 5.30
CA ASN A 220 -43.19 1.49 6.09
C ASN A 220 -43.64 1.07 7.51
N GLU A 221 -43.43 -0.18 7.95
CA GLU A 221 -43.84 -0.67 9.28
C GLU A 221 -42.65 -1.17 10.13
N GLY A 222 -41.76 -1.94 9.50
CA GLY A 222 -40.52 -2.43 10.07
C GLY A 222 -39.44 -1.35 10.14
N THR A 223 -38.42 -1.58 10.96
CA THR A 223 -37.30 -0.64 11.13
C THR A 223 -35.96 -1.33 11.04
N PHE A 224 -34.95 -0.66 10.50
CA PHE A 224 -33.59 -1.17 10.37
C PHE A 224 -32.55 -0.17 10.89
N GLN A 225 -31.34 -0.66 11.12
CA GLN A 225 -30.12 0.14 11.25
C GLN A 225 -29.10 -0.32 10.22
N LEU A 226 -28.24 0.60 9.81
CA LEU A 226 -27.15 0.35 8.88
C LEU A 226 -25.81 0.65 9.54
N SER A 227 -24.86 -0.23 9.33
CA SER A 227 -23.43 -0.06 9.59
C SER A 227 -22.67 -0.13 8.26
N VAL A 228 -21.55 0.57 8.18
CA VAL A 228 -20.62 0.59 7.02
C VAL A 228 -19.22 0.08 7.40
N ASP A 229 -19.08 -0.38 8.64
CA ASP A 229 -17.87 -0.81 9.34
C ASP A 229 -18.05 -2.21 9.93
N GLY A 230 -18.69 -3.13 9.19
CA GLY A 230 -18.76 -4.53 9.58
C GLY A 230 -19.63 -4.81 10.82
N GLY A 231 -20.39 -3.83 11.29
CA GLY A 231 -21.25 -3.92 12.47
C GLY A 231 -20.63 -3.34 13.74
N ASP A 232 -19.49 -2.66 13.66
CA ASP A 232 -18.85 -2.00 14.81
C ASP A 232 -19.66 -0.79 15.29
N THR A 233 -20.12 0.04 14.35
CA THR A 233 -20.99 1.17 14.66
C THR A 233 -22.25 1.19 13.80
N PHE A 234 -23.38 1.54 14.40
CA PHE A 234 -24.66 1.60 13.70
C PHE A 234 -25.19 3.02 13.66
N ALA A 235 -25.67 3.43 12.47
CA ALA A 235 -26.43 4.64 12.30
C ALA A 235 -27.77 4.59 13.07
N ALA A 236 -28.44 5.75 13.12
CA ALA A 236 -29.76 5.87 13.75
C ALA A 236 -30.77 4.88 13.14
N ILE A 237 -31.68 4.37 13.99
CA ILE A 237 -32.80 3.51 13.57
C ILE A 237 -33.68 4.28 12.58
N ARG A 238 -34.02 3.64 11.46
CA ARG A 238 -34.89 4.19 10.41
C ARG A 238 -36.00 3.20 10.08
N THR A 239 -37.16 3.70 9.67
CA THR A 239 -38.22 2.87 9.09
C THR A 239 -37.77 2.37 7.72
N ILE A 240 -38.12 1.13 7.38
CA ILE A 240 -37.91 0.60 6.03
C ILE A 240 -38.71 1.50 5.05
N PRO A 241 -38.08 2.11 4.04
CA PRO A 241 -38.74 3.05 3.13
C PRO A 241 -39.94 2.42 2.44
N VAL A 242 -40.98 3.23 2.18
CA VAL A 242 -42.22 2.76 1.54
C VAL A 242 -42.00 2.23 0.12
N ASP A 243 -41.11 2.87 -0.62
CA ASP A 243 -40.63 2.44 -1.94
C ASP A 243 -39.58 1.32 -1.85
N GLY A 244 -39.11 1.00 -0.65
CA GLY A 244 -38.08 0.01 -0.39
C GLY A 244 -36.67 0.49 -0.72
N LEU A 245 -36.45 1.77 -1.05
CA LEU A 245 -35.16 2.28 -1.51
C LEU A 245 -34.43 3.09 -0.44
N HIS A 246 -33.19 2.73 -0.18
CA HIS A 246 -32.29 3.51 0.69
C HIS A 246 -30.95 3.76 0.00
N GLU A 247 -30.68 5.01 -0.35
CA GLU A 247 -29.45 5.40 -1.04
C GLU A 247 -28.29 5.64 -0.07
N LEU A 248 -27.11 5.20 -0.50
CA LEU A 248 -25.82 5.42 0.15
C LEU A 248 -24.92 6.16 -0.84
N ALA A 249 -25.27 7.42 -1.12
CA ALA A 249 -24.62 8.23 -2.15
C ALA A 249 -23.10 8.36 -1.95
N ASP A 250 -22.62 8.43 -0.70
CA ASP A 250 -21.19 8.50 -0.37
C ASP A 250 -20.41 7.20 -0.72
N TYR A 251 -21.13 6.11 -1.00
CA TYR A 251 -20.56 4.83 -1.45
C TYR A 251 -20.96 4.48 -2.88
N GLY A 252 -21.86 5.26 -3.50
CA GLY A 252 -22.33 5.02 -4.86
C GLY A 252 -23.23 3.80 -5.01
N VAL A 253 -23.95 3.41 -3.96
CA VAL A 253 -24.85 2.24 -3.98
C VAL A 253 -26.22 2.56 -3.40
N LYS A 254 -27.18 1.67 -3.62
CA LYS A 254 -28.51 1.68 -3.00
C LYS A 254 -28.88 0.31 -2.48
N LEU A 255 -29.62 0.30 -1.37
CA LEU A 255 -30.31 -0.87 -0.84
C LEU A 255 -31.74 -0.90 -1.38
N THR A 256 -32.16 -2.06 -1.88
CA THR A 256 -33.54 -2.32 -2.30
C THR A 256 -34.13 -3.43 -1.43
N PHE A 257 -35.01 -3.05 -0.51
CA PHE A 257 -35.77 -3.98 0.30
C PHE A 257 -36.94 -4.51 -0.53
N PRO A 258 -37.02 -5.78 -0.94
CA PRO A 258 -38.19 -6.30 -1.67
C PRO A 258 -39.47 -6.22 -0.82
N GLU A 259 -40.63 -6.40 -1.43
CA GLU A 259 -41.87 -6.57 -0.68
C GLU A 259 -41.83 -7.86 0.15
N GLY A 260 -42.32 -7.78 1.39
CA GLY A 260 -42.38 -8.91 2.32
C GLY A 260 -42.18 -8.48 3.77
N GLU A 261 -42.32 -9.43 4.69
CA GLU A 261 -42.23 -9.21 6.13
C GLU A 261 -40.79 -9.40 6.62
N PHE A 262 -40.14 -8.33 7.03
CA PHE A 262 -38.80 -8.41 7.61
C PHE A 262 -38.88 -8.83 9.08
N VAL A 263 -37.97 -9.72 9.49
CA VAL A 263 -37.95 -10.29 10.84
C VAL A 263 -36.86 -9.63 11.68
N ALA A 264 -37.23 -9.12 12.87
CA ALA A 264 -36.29 -8.52 13.82
C ALA A 264 -35.16 -9.48 14.22
N GLY A 265 -33.95 -8.93 14.33
CA GLY A 265 -32.74 -9.69 14.62
C GLY A 265 -32.04 -10.22 13.37
N THR A 266 -32.73 -10.33 12.23
CA THR A 266 -32.09 -10.71 10.96
C THR A 266 -31.12 -9.61 10.52
N THR A 267 -29.94 -10.05 10.10
CA THR A 267 -28.86 -9.19 9.64
C THR A 267 -28.50 -9.57 8.20
N TYR A 268 -28.20 -8.57 7.38
CA TYR A 268 -27.74 -8.75 6.00
C TYR A 268 -26.40 -8.06 5.84
N THR A 269 -25.42 -8.79 5.30
CA THR A 269 -24.07 -8.26 5.07
C THR A 269 -23.76 -8.19 3.59
N CYS A 270 -23.02 -7.16 3.18
CA CYS A 270 -22.55 -6.99 1.81
C CYS A 270 -21.25 -6.20 1.84
N ARG A 271 -20.23 -6.67 1.12
CA ARG A 271 -18.94 -5.98 1.01
C ARG A 271 -18.92 -5.14 -0.26
N LEU A 272 -18.55 -3.87 -0.14
CA LEU A 272 -18.26 -2.99 -1.26
C LEU A 272 -16.76 -3.01 -1.52
N LEU A 273 -16.37 -3.34 -2.75
CA LEU A 273 -14.99 -3.30 -3.20
C LEU A 273 -14.71 -1.94 -3.85
N PRO A 274 -13.77 -1.16 -3.32
CA PRO A 274 -13.50 0.18 -3.84
C PRO A 274 -12.94 0.11 -5.28
N PRO A 275 -13.10 1.20 -6.05
CA PRO A 275 -12.45 1.30 -7.35
C PRO A 275 -10.93 1.34 -7.19
N ALA A 276 -10.22 0.71 -8.13
CA ALA A 276 -8.76 0.67 -8.16
C ALA A 276 -8.24 1.23 -9.50
N PRO A 277 -7.13 1.98 -9.50
CA PRO A 277 -6.55 2.47 -10.74
C PRO A 277 -5.68 1.38 -11.40
N SER A 278 -5.51 1.44 -12.73
CA SER A 278 -4.47 0.67 -13.40
C SER A 278 -3.13 1.40 -13.30
N ILE A 279 -2.00 0.68 -13.33
CA ILE A 279 -0.68 1.34 -13.32
C ILE A 279 -0.45 2.27 -14.50
N VAL A 280 -1.05 1.98 -15.66
CA VAL A 280 -0.98 2.85 -16.84
C VAL A 280 -1.65 4.19 -16.55
N ASP A 281 -2.88 4.16 -16.03
CA ASP A 281 -3.64 5.36 -15.67
C ASP A 281 -2.92 6.17 -14.57
N VAL A 282 -2.29 5.47 -13.61
CA VAL A 282 -1.48 6.12 -12.56
C VAL A 282 -0.31 6.87 -13.16
N LEU A 283 0.50 6.21 -14.00
CA LEU A 283 1.71 6.82 -14.55
C LEU A 283 1.39 8.00 -15.47
N GLU A 284 0.32 7.92 -16.26
CA GLU A 284 -0.19 9.03 -17.08
C GLU A 284 -0.64 10.21 -16.21
N ALA A 285 -1.45 9.95 -15.17
CA ALA A 285 -1.92 10.99 -14.26
C ALA A 285 -0.77 11.67 -13.48
N LEU A 286 0.34 10.97 -13.28
CA LEU A 286 1.51 11.48 -12.56
C LEU A 286 2.42 12.39 -13.40
N GLU A 287 2.33 12.39 -14.72
CA GLU A 287 3.26 13.14 -15.59
C GLU A 287 3.33 14.63 -15.25
N SER A 288 2.17 15.31 -15.27
CA SER A 288 2.08 16.75 -15.02
C SER A 288 2.42 17.12 -13.56
N PRO A 289 1.86 16.44 -12.53
CA PRO A 289 2.24 16.68 -11.14
C PRO A 289 3.73 16.47 -10.88
N LEU A 290 4.32 15.39 -11.41
CA LEU A 290 5.75 15.17 -11.23
C LEU A 290 6.57 16.19 -11.98
N ALA A 291 6.14 16.76 -13.12
CA ALA A 291 6.87 17.88 -13.73
C ALA A 291 6.90 19.15 -12.85
N LEU A 292 5.86 19.37 -12.05
CA LEU A 292 5.68 20.59 -11.23
C LEU A 292 6.27 20.48 -9.82
N TYR A 293 6.18 19.31 -9.18
CA TYR A 293 6.53 19.12 -7.78
C TYR A 293 7.72 18.18 -7.63
N ASP A 294 8.81 18.65 -7.01
CA ASP A 294 9.87 17.76 -6.51
C ASP A 294 9.47 17.23 -5.12
N VAL A 295 9.33 15.92 -5.03
CA VAL A 295 8.82 15.20 -3.87
C VAL A 295 9.82 14.13 -3.42
N GLU A 296 9.77 13.77 -2.15
CA GLU A 296 10.59 12.68 -1.62
C GLU A 296 10.09 11.32 -2.12
N PHE A 297 8.76 11.12 -2.10
CA PHE A 297 8.13 9.89 -2.55
C PHE A 297 6.75 10.09 -3.17
N VAL A 298 6.35 9.11 -3.97
CA VAL A 298 5.00 8.94 -4.48
C VAL A 298 4.35 7.72 -3.80
N HIS A 299 3.18 7.90 -3.21
CA HIS A 299 2.35 6.80 -2.69
C HIS A 299 1.20 6.54 -3.65
N ILE A 300 1.18 5.35 -4.27
CA ILE A 300 0.11 4.88 -5.14
C ILE A 300 -0.88 4.08 -4.29
N VAL A 301 -2.14 4.52 -4.29
CA VAL A 301 -3.21 3.98 -3.47
C VAL A 301 -4.00 2.94 -4.24
N GLY A 302 -4.20 1.77 -3.63
CA GLY A 302 -4.95 0.65 -4.20
C GLY A 302 -4.14 -0.63 -4.21
N PRO A 303 -4.80 -1.79 -4.36
CA PRO A 303 -4.11 -3.08 -4.47
C PRO A 303 -3.14 -3.04 -5.65
N SER A 304 -1.95 -3.62 -5.45
CA SER A 304 -0.90 -3.70 -6.45
C SER A 304 -0.23 -5.07 -6.46
N ASP A 305 0.35 -5.41 -7.61
CA ASP A 305 1.06 -6.65 -7.89
C ASP A 305 2.49 -6.40 -8.41
N SER A 306 3.19 -7.49 -8.75
CA SER A 306 4.57 -7.42 -9.25
C SER A 306 4.75 -6.58 -10.52
N VAL A 307 3.74 -6.48 -11.39
CA VAL A 307 3.78 -5.65 -12.60
C VAL A 307 3.77 -4.18 -12.22
N ASP A 308 2.88 -3.80 -11.30
CA ASP A 308 2.80 -2.43 -10.79
C ASP A 308 4.11 -2.00 -10.11
N TRP A 309 4.70 -2.90 -9.30
CA TRP A 309 5.93 -2.62 -8.59
C TRP A 309 7.11 -2.39 -9.54
N MET A 310 7.22 -3.19 -10.60
CA MET A 310 8.29 -3.04 -11.60
C MET A 310 8.11 -1.79 -12.46
N ALA A 311 6.88 -1.42 -12.80
CA ALA A 311 6.58 -0.18 -13.49
C ALA A 311 6.91 1.06 -12.62
N ALA A 312 6.59 1.02 -11.33
CA ALA A 312 6.98 2.06 -10.38
C ALA A 312 8.51 2.16 -10.24
N GLN A 313 9.23 1.03 -10.22
CA GLN A 313 10.70 1.02 -10.22
C GLN A 313 11.26 1.67 -11.50
N ALA A 314 10.71 1.33 -12.67
CA ALA A 314 11.15 1.93 -13.93
C ALA A 314 10.93 3.45 -13.94
N LYS A 315 9.79 3.93 -13.40
CA LYS A 315 9.54 5.37 -13.25
C LYS A 315 10.50 6.03 -12.27
N ALA A 316 10.84 5.35 -11.18
CA ALA A 316 11.84 5.82 -10.22
C ALA A 316 13.23 5.98 -10.86
N ASP A 317 13.65 5.03 -11.70
CA ASP A 317 14.91 5.10 -12.45
C ASP A 317 14.89 6.24 -13.50
N GLU A 318 13.75 6.50 -14.15
CA GLU A 318 13.59 7.66 -15.04
C GLU A 318 13.81 8.98 -14.27
N LEU A 319 13.15 9.14 -13.13
CA LEU A 319 13.27 10.33 -12.28
C LEU A 319 14.68 10.49 -11.70
N TRP A 320 15.33 9.38 -11.34
CA TRP A 320 16.74 9.36 -10.94
C TRP A 320 17.63 9.93 -12.05
N ASN A 321 17.45 9.48 -13.29
CA ASN A 321 18.23 9.96 -14.44
C ASN A 321 17.97 11.45 -14.74
N GLN A 322 16.75 11.93 -14.47
CA GLN A 322 16.38 13.35 -14.52
C GLN A 322 16.90 14.17 -13.32
N GLN A 323 17.69 13.55 -12.43
CA GLN A 323 18.28 14.18 -11.24
C GLN A 323 17.26 14.59 -10.19
N ARG A 324 16.15 13.85 -10.11
CA ARG A 324 15.02 14.09 -9.20
C ARG A 324 14.67 12.79 -8.45
N PRO A 325 15.61 12.28 -7.64
CA PRO A 325 15.52 10.94 -7.08
C PRO A 325 14.24 10.80 -6.23
N THR A 326 13.29 9.99 -6.68
CA THR A 326 11.97 9.82 -6.07
C THR A 326 11.69 8.34 -5.95
N TYR A 327 11.26 7.87 -4.79
CA TYR A 327 10.90 6.46 -4.57
C TYR A 327 9.38 6.30 -4.48
N PHE A 328 8.90 5.07 -4.69
CA PHE A 328 7.49 4.76 -4.77
C PHE A 328 7.05 3.86 -3.61
N LYS A 329 5.84 4.10 -3.11
CA LYS A 329 5.15 3.29 -2.12
C LYS A 329 3.88 2.73 -2.75
N LEU A 330 3.70 1.41 -2.63
CA LEU A 330 2.51 0.72 -3.12
C LEU A 330 1.89 -0.12 -2.00
N GLU A 331 0.64 -0.55 -2.20
CA GLU A 331 -0.13 -1.33 -1.22
C GLU A 331 -0.37 -2.74 -1.76
N ALA A 332 -0.06 -3.76 -0.98
CA ALA A 332 -0.50 -5.10 -1.32
C ALA A 332 -2.02 -5.21 -1.17
N ARG A 333 -2.64 -6.11 -1.95
CA ARG A 333 -4.07 -6.42 -1.82
C ARG A 333 -4.42 -6.90 -0.40
N LEU A 334 -5.70 -6.76 -0.04
CA LEU A 334 -6.27 -7.43 1.13
C LEU A 334 -6.44 -8.94 0.84
N PRO A 335 -6.57 -9.78 1.88
CA PRO A 335 -6.99 -11.17 1.68
C PRO A 335 -8.34 -11.25 0.97
N PHE A 336 -8.46 -12.20 0.05
CA PHE A 336 -9.72 -12.49 -0.63
C PHE A 336 -10.66 -13.30 0.26
N ASP A 337 -11.95 -13.30 -0.08
CA ASP A 337 -12.95 -14.12 0.59
C ASP A 337 -12.52 -15.60 0.63
N GLY A 338 -12.55 -16.20 1.83
CA GLY A 338 -12.16 -17.59 2.05
C GLY A 338 -10.64 -17.84 2.05
N GLU A 339 -9.82 -16.82 1.79
CA GLU A 339 -8.36 -16.92 1.85
C GLU A 339 -7.89 -16.80 3.30
N ASP A 340 -7.28 -17.85 3.83
CA ASP A 340 -6.64 -17.80 5.13
C ASP A 340 -5.30 -17.03 5.09
N LEU A 341 -4.76 -16.75 6.27
CA LEU A 341 -3.54 -15.96 6.39
C LEU A 341 -2.31 -16.62 5.76
N ASN A 342 -2.24 -17.95 5.74
CA ASN A 342 -1.13 -18.68 5.11
C ASN A 342 -1.22 -18.61 3.58
N ALA A 343 -2.42 -18.77 3.03
CA ALA A 343 -2.69 -18.63 1.60
C ALA A 343 -2.41 -17.21 1.13
N TYR A 344 -2.82 -16.20 1.90
CA TYR A 344 -2.50 -14.80 1.66
C TYR A 344 -0.98 -14.56 1.58
N VAL A 345 -0.24 -15.06 2.57
CA VAL A 345 1.22 -14.94 2.60
C VAL A 345 1.85 -15.66 1.41
N ALA A 346 1.40 -16.87 1.08
CA ALA A 346 1.91 -17.62 -0.06
C ALA A 346 1.68 -16.87 -1.38
N ALA A 347 0.52 -16.23 -1.56
CA ALA A 347 0.24 -15.42 -2.73
C ALA A 347 1.16 -14.19 -2.82
N LEU A 348 1.38 -13.48 -1.71
CA LEU A 348 2.33 -12.34 -1.70
C LEU A 348 3.77 -12.77 -1.95
N LEU A 349 4.19 -13.92 -1.45
CA LEU A 349 5.53 -14.47 -1.73
C LEU A 349 5.69 -14.85 -3.20
N ALA A 350 4.63 -15.35 -3.84
CA ALA A 350 4.62 -15.61 -5.28
C ALA A 350 4.79 -14.32 -6.08
N GLU A 351 4.05 -13.26 -5.75
CA GLU A 351 4.23 -11.93 -6.36
C GLU A 351 5.63 -11.36 -6.13
N ARG A 352 6.19 -11.58 -4.93
CA ARG A 352 7.53 -11.10 -4.59
C ARG A 352 8.64 -11.79 -5.39
N GLN A 353 8.38 -12.99 -5.92
CA GLN A 353 9.38 -13.81 -6.59
C GLN A 353 9.90 -13.12 -7.86
N GLY A 354 11.22 -12.97 -7.97
CA GLY A 354 11.85 -12.38 -9.15
C GLY A 354 11.74 -10.86 -9.27
N VAL A 355 11.17 -10.18 -8.27
CA VAL A 355 11.09 -8.71 -8.23
C VAL A 355 12.36 -8.12 -7.61
N ALA A 356 12.92 -7.07 -8.22
CA ALA A 356 14.05 -6.32 -7.69
C ALA A 356 13.80 -4.81 -7.86
N GLY A 357 13.32 -4.16 -6.80
CA GLY A 357 12.94 -2.75 -6.80
C GLY A 357 13.61 -1.97 -5.69
N ARG A 358 14.79 -1.38 -5.97
CA ARG A 358 15.55 -0.61 -4.96
C ARG A 358 14.86 0.67 -4.51
N PHE A 359 14.00 1.26 -5.34
CA PHE A 359 13.28 2.50 -5.07
C PHE A 359 11.78 2.27 -4.91
N VAL A 360 11.40 1.04 -4.55
CA VAL A 360 10.01 0.65 -4.34
C VAL A 360 9.87 0.03 -2.96
N THR A 361 8.84 0.46 -2.24
CA THR A 361 8.41 -0.15 -0.98
C THR A 361 6.97 -0.60 -1.12
N VAL A 362 6.61 -1.72 -0.48
CA VAL A 362 5.26 -2.28 -0.54
C VAL A 362 4.75 -2.52 0.88
N CYS A 363 3.64 -1.87 1.23
CA CYS A 363 2.96 -2.10 2.50
C CYS A 363 1.98 -3.25 2.35
N CYS A 364 2.25 -4.37 3.04
CA CYS A 364 1.31 -5.48 3.15
C CYS A 364 0.56 -5.48 4.49
N GLN A 365 0.91 -4.57 5.41
CA GLN A 365 0.17 -4.44 6.64
C GLN A 365 -1.26 -4.00 6.34
N TYR A 366 -2.23 -4.78 6.79
CA TYR A 366 -3.64 -4.41 6.80
C TYR A 366 -4.22 -4.63 8.18
N GLY A 367 -5.45 -4.18 8.40
CA GLY A 367 -6.19 -4.41 9.62
C GLY A 367 -7.35 -3.44 9.75
N GLU A 368 -7.97 -3.47 10.91
CA GLU A 368 -9.01 -2.52 11.27
C GLU A 368 -8.38 -1.15 11.54
N ILE A 369 -8.73 -0.16 10.72
CA ILE A 369 -8.23 1.21 10.85
C ILE A 369 -9.36 2.14 11.23
N VAL A 370 -9.23 2.75 12.41
CA VAL A 370 -10.18 3.74 12.93
C VAL A 370 -9.93 5.10 12.29
N ASP A 371 -10.93 5.64 11.63
CA ASP A 371 -10.89 6.99 11.06
C ASP A 371 -11.15 8.08 12.11
N THR A 372 -11.04 9.35 11.71
CA THR A 372 -11.31 10.49 12.61
C THR A 372 -12.79 10.65 12.98
N ALA A 373 -13.70 10.01 12.25
CA ALA A 373 -15.14 9.98 12.55
C ALA A 373 -15.51 8.83 13.52
N GLY A 374 -14.58 7.92 13.81
CA GLY A 374 -14.74 6.78 14.71
C GLY A 374 -15.16 5.49 14.02
N ALA A 375 -15.31 5.47 12.69
CA ALA A 375 -15.60 4.24 11.96
C ALA A 375 -14.31 3.41 11.83
N SER A 376 -14.41 2.10 12.10
CA SER A 376 -13.31 1.16 11.90
C SER A 376 -13.49 0.45 10.57
N ARG A 377 -12.49 0.43 9.69
CA ARG A 377 -12.63 -0.31 8.43
C ARG A 377 -11.39 -1.14 8.15
N LEU A 378 -11.62 -2.35 7.66
CA LEU A 378 -10.57 -3.22 7.14
C LEU A 378 -9.90 -2.60 5.92
N ARG A 379 -8.67 -2.09 6.10
CA ARG A 379 -7.91 -1.39 5.06
C ARG A 379 -6.42 -1.70 5.14
N ASN A 380 -5.71 -1.43 4.04
CA ASN A 380 -4.25 -1.43 4.03
C ASN A 380 -3.73 -0.21 4.81
N ALA A 381 -2.69 -0.40 5.62
CA ALA A 381 -2.12 0.61 6.49
C ALA A 381 -1.05 1.50 5.83
N GLY A 382 -0.88 1.42 4.51
CA GLY A 382 0.07 2.21 3.73
C GLY A 382 -0.05 3.72 3.98
N GLY A 383 -1.26 4.25 4.12
CA GLY A 383 -1.48 5.67 4.45
C GLY A 383 -0.92 6.06 5.82
N LEU A 384 -1.10 5.20 6.83
CA LEU A 384 -0.54 5.40 8.16
C LEU A 384 0.99 5.32 8.15
N GLN A 385 1.57 4.42 7.35
CA GLN A 385 3.01 4.27 7.15
C GLN A 385 3.60 5.53 6.50
N SER A 386 2.99 5.97 5.39
CA SER A 386 3.39 7.16 4.65
C SER A 386 3.36 8.41 5.54
N GLY A 387 2.30 8.60 6.32
CA GLY A 387 2.24 9.73 7.27
C GLY A 387 3.30 9.61 8.37
N ARG A 388 3.57 8.42 8.91
CA ARG A 388 4.66 8.23 9.89
C ARG A 388 6.01 8.64 9.30
N VAL A 389 6.28 8.31 8.04
CA VAL A 389 7.52 8.68 7.34
C VAL A 389 7.64 10.20 7.16
N MET A 390 6.54 10.88 6.86
CA MET A 390 6.52 12.35 6.79
C MET A 390 6.82 13.02 8.14
N ALA A 391 6.49 12.35 9.25
CA ALA A 391 6.66 12.90 10.60
C ALA A 391 8.07 12.72 11.19
N ILE A 392 8.96 11.96 10.54
CA ILE A 392 10.29 11.62 11.05
C ILE A 392 11.40 12.14 10.11
N PRO A 393 12.58 12.49 10.65
CA PRO A 393 13.69 12.93 9.82
C PRO A 393 14.26 11.77 8.97
N VAL A 394 14.97 12.10 7.89
CA VAL A 394 15.30 11.17 6.79
C VAL A 394 16.04 9.91 7.22
N GLN A 395 16.96 10.01 8.18
CA GLN A 395 17.79 8.94 8.71
C GLN A 395 17.08 8.05 9.73
N ARG A 396 15.89 8.45 10.20
CA ARG A 396 15.20 7.74 11.27
C ARG A 396 14.39 6.58 10.71
N ALA A 397 14.61 5.40 11.26
CA ALA A 397 13.80 4.23 10.97
C ALA A 397 12.35 4.43 11.45
N THR A 398 11.39 4.17 10.56
CA THR A 398 9.95 4.24 10.82
C THR A 398 9.51 3.33 11.98
N GLY A 399 10.18 2.17 12.14
CA GLY A 399 9.92 1.18 13.20
C GLY A 399 10.51 1.51 14.58
N ARG A 400 10.98 2.75 14.80
CA ARG A 400 11.55 3.14 16.09
C ARG A 400 10.50 3.08 17.21
N VAL A 401 10.61 2.08 18.07
CA VAL A 401 9.68 1.82 19.20
C VAL A 401 9.44 3.05 20.09
N LYS A 402 10.48 3.87 20.31
CA LYS A 402 10.38 5.11 21.13
C LYS A 402 9.42 6.16 20.55
N ASP A 403 9.12 6.09 19.25
CA ASP A 403 8.20 7.03 18.59
C ASP A 403 6.72 6.63 18.77
N GLY A 404 6.46 5.57 19.55
CA GLY A 404 5.13 5.13 19.96
C GLY A 404 4.44 4.17 18.98
N PRO A 405 3.30 3.60 19.39
CA PRO A 405 2.55 2.65 18.57
C PRO A 405 1.80 3.35 17.43
N ILE A 406 1.17 2.54 16.58
CA ILE A 406 0.23 2.93 15.53
C ILE A 406 -1.17 2.92 16.16
N SER A 407 -1.60 4.06 16.72
CA SER A 407 -2.82 4.11 17.53
C SER A 407 -4.10 3.79 16.77
N GLN A 408 -4.11 3.98 15.45
CA GLN A 408 -5.28 3.80 14.60
C GLN A 408 -5.47 2.35 14.12
N LEU A 409 -4.45 1.50 14.26
CA LEU A 409 -4.41 0.18 13.62
C LEU A 409 -4.59 -0.95 14.64
N THR A 410 -5.58 -1.80 14.40
CA THR A 410 -5.70 -3.11 15.03
C THR A 410 -5.25 -4.19 14.04
N LEU A 411 -4.30 -5.03 14.47
CA LEU A 411 -3.75 -6.09 13.63
C LEU A 411 -4.73 -7.27 13.50
N PRO A 412 -4.74 -7.97 12.35
CA PRO A 412 -5.51 -9.19 12.17
C PRO A 412 -5.12 -10.27 13.18
N ASP A 413 -6.08 -11.14 13.50
CA ASP A 413 -5.81 -12.30 14.35
C ASP A 413 -4.79 -13.24 13.70
N GLY A 414 -3.84 -13.74 14.50
CA GLY A 414 -2.77 -14.63 14.03
C GLY A 414 -1.65 -13.94 13.24
N TRP A 415 -1.70 -12.62 13.06
CA TRP A 415 -0.71 -11.85 12.29
C TRP A 415 0.74 -12.07 12.76
N GLU A 416 0.97 -12.17 14.06
CA GLU A 416 2.31 -12.35 14.65
C GLU A 416 3.00 -13.65 14.18
N ALA A 417 2.24 -14.66 13.74
CA ALA A 417 2.79 -15.91 13.24
C ALA A 417 3.37 -15.79 11.81
N VAL A 418 2.83 -14.89 10.99
CA VAL A 418 3.22 -14.76 9.58
C VAL A 418 4.07 -13.52 9.28
N GLN A 419 3.98 -12.50 10.14
CA GLN A 419 4.67 -11.22 9.98
C GLN A 419 6.18 -11.36 9.70
N PRO A 420 6.95 -12.20 10.42
CA PRO A 420 8.39 -12.33 10.17
C PRO A 420 8.72 -12.81 8.75
N THR A 421 7.87 -13.65 8.17
CA THR A 421 8.04 -14.15 6.80
C THR A 421 7.86 -13.02 5.78
N LEU A 422 6.83 -12.19 5.95
CA LEU A 422 6.58 -11.05 5.07
C LEU A 422 7.68 -9.97 5.21
N GLU A 423 8.09 -9.65 6.43
CA GLU A 423 9.16 -8.67 6.68
C GLU A 423 10.52 -9.13 6.14
N SER A 424 10.86 -10.41 6.30
CA SER A 424 12.11 -10.95 5.74
C SER A 424 12.14 -10.93 4.20
N ASN A 425 10.97 -10.90 3.55
CA ASN A 425 10.82 -10.78 2.10
C ASN A 425 10.69 -9.33 1.59
N GLY A 426 10.88 -8.33 2.46
CA GLY A 426 10.95 -6.92 2.06
C GLY A 426 9.64 -6.15 2.14
N PHE A 427 8.56 -6.76 2.61
CA PHE A 427 7.30 -6.05 2.83
C PHE A 427 7.34 -5.20 4.10
N GLN A 428 6.70 -4.03 4.05
CA GLN A 428 6.47 -3.20 5.22
C GLN A 428 5.32 -3.79 6.04
N THR A 429 5.61 -4.08 7.30
CA THR A 429 4.69 -4.75 8.24
C THR A 429 4.68 -4.01 9.58
N ALA A 430 3.72 -4.33 10.43
CA ALA A 430 3.66 -3.94 11.83
C ALA A 430 3.68 -5.18 12.73
N LYS A 431 4.22 -5.04 13.94
CA LYS A 431 4.38 -6.13 14.91
C LYS A 431 3.98 -5.68 16.31
N LYS A 432 3.73 -6.63 17.20
CA LYS A 432 3.54 -6.37 18.64
C LYS A 432 4.81 -6.75 19.40
N TYR A 433 5.08 -6.04 20.49
CA TYR A 433 6.16 -6.38 21.42
C TYR A 433 5.56 -6.85 22.74
N ALA A 434 6.03 -8.00 23.23
CA ALA A 434 5.61 -8.49 24.54
C ALA A 434 5.94 -7.46 25.63
N GLY A 435 4.93 -7.05 26.39
CA GLY A 435 5.07 -6.03 27.44
C GLY A 435 4.87 -4.58 26.98
N LEU A 436 4.56 -4.33 25.70
CA LEU A 436 4.12 -3.02 25.20
C LEU A 436 2.71 -3.14 24.61
N GLU A 437 1.92 -2.07 24.73
CA GLU A 437 0.58 -2.00 24.16
C GLU A 437 0.59 -1.43 22.74
N GLY A 438 -0.28 -1.96 21.88
CA GLY A 438 -0.47 -1.50 20.50
C GLY A 438 0.46 -2.14 19.46
N ALA A 439 0.20 -1.82 18.20
CA ALA A 439 1.01 -2.23 17.06
C ALA A 439 2.16 -1.23 16.83
N TYR A 440 3.33 -1.71 16.40
CA TYR A 440 4.48 -0.89 16.07
C TYR A 440 4.95 -1.22 14.67
N TRP A 441 5.39 -0.22 13.91
CA TRP A 441 6.00 -0.46 12.61
C TRP A 441 7.23 -1.35 12.75
N GLY A 442 7.39 -2.27 11.81
CA GLY A 442 8.61 -3.03 11.64
C GLY A 442 9.65 -2.28 10.82
N ASP A 443 10.53 -3.07 10.19
CA ASP A 443 11.52 -2.55 9.26
C ASP A 443 10.81 -2.02 8.02
N SER A 444 11.15 -0.80 7.61
CA SER A 444 10.68 -0.24 6.36
C SER A 444 11.64 -0.65 5.26
N ARG A 445 11.38 -1.82 4.67
CA ARG A 445 12.20 -2.39 3.61
C ARG A 445 11.74 -1.96 2.23
N THR A 446 12.70 -1.90 1.31
CA THR A 446 12.47 -1.80 -0.13
C THR A 446 12.41 -3.21 -0.72
N LEU A 447 12.00 -3.31 -1.99
CA LEU A 447 12.07 -4.56 -2.75
C LEU A 447 13.49 -4.83 -3.30
N ALA A 448 14.52 -4.15 -2.80
CA ALA A 448 15.90 -4.40 -3.17
C ALA A 448 16.34 -5.83 -2.80
N GLU A 449 17.35 -6.32 -3.50
CA GLU A 449 18.05 -7.56 -3.14
C GLU A 449 18.76 -7.43 -1.78
N ASP A 450 19.00 -8.55 -1.11
CA ASP A 450 19.60 -8.56 0.24
C ASP A 450 21.04 -8.07 0.31
N THR A 451 21.72 -7.98 -0.84
CA THR A 451 23.07 -7.43 -0.99
C THR A 451 23.09 -5.92 -1.25
N SER A 452 21.93 -5.29 -1.47
CA SER A 452 21.84 -3.87 -1.77
C SER A 452 22.02 -3.00 -0.53
N ASP A 453 22.72 -1.87 -0.67
CA ASP A 453 22.77 -0.85 0.37
C ASP A 453 21.42 -0.12 0.55
N PHE A 454 20.54 -0.19 -0.46
CA PHE A 454 19.23 0.48 -0.48
C PHE A 454 18.09 -0.38 0.07
N ARG A 455 18.40 -1.37 0.90
CA ARG A 455 17.39 -2.27 1.49
C ARG A 455 16.39 -1.60 2.42
N TYR A 456 16.75 -0.45 2.98
CA TYR A 456 15.93 0.25 3.97
C TYR A 456 15.53 1.64 3.48
N GLU A 457 14.29 2.00 3.77
CA GLU A 457 13.70 3.27 3.40
C GLU A 457 14.49 4.46 3.96
N GLU A 458 14.93 4.41 5.23
CA GLU A 458 15.69 5.54 5.79
C GLU A 458 17.05 5.79 5.10
N VAL A 459 17.64 4.75 4.50
CA VAL A 459 18.85 4.88 3.69
C VAL A 459 18.53 5.60 2.37
N LEU A 460 17.45 5.20 1.69
CA LEU A 460 16.97 5.89 0.49
C LEU A 460 16.76 7.37 0.73
N ARG A 461 15.99 7.69 1.77
CA ARG A 461 15.65 9.08 2.14
C ARG A 461 16.90 9.92 2.38
N THR A 462 17.85 9.37 3.15
CA THR A 462 19.11 10.05 3.46
C THR A 462 19.96 10.28 2.20
N VAL A 463 20.14 9.26 1.36
CA VAL A 463 20.92 9.38 0.12
C VAL A 463 20.25 10.32 -0.88
N PHE A 464 18.94 10.23 -1.04
CA PHE A 464 18.20 11.07 -1.98
C PHE A 464 18.26 12.54 -1.60
N LYS A 465 18.20 12.85 -0.29
CA LYS A 465 18.42 14.20 0.21
C LYS A 465 19.85 14.69 -0.09
N ALA A 466 20.85 13.86 0.21
CA ALA A 466 22.25 14.21 -0.04
C ALA A 466 22.51 14.50 -1.53
N VAL A 467 22.01 13.66 -2.44
CA VAL A 467 22.13 13.84 -3.89
C VAL A 467 21.50 15.16 -4.36
N ARG A 468 20.33 15.53 -3.82
CA ARG A 468 19.69 16.82 -4.15
C ARG A 468 20.54 18.00 -3.72
N LEU A 469 21.07 17.97 -2.49
CA LEU A 469 21.88 19.04 -1.94
C LEU A 469 23.21 19.19 -2.69
N THR A 470 23.93 18.09 -2.92
CA THR A 470 25.21 18.11 -3.62
C THR A 470 25.06 18.52 -5.08
N ARG A 471 23.98 18.13 -5.76
CA ARG A 471 23.69 18.59 -7.11
C ARG A 471 23.53 20.11 -7.19
N ILE A 472 22.71 20.69 -6.31
CA ILE A 472 22.50 22.16 -6.28
C ILE A 472 23.82 22.88 -5.98
N ALA A 473 24.63 22.33 -5.08
CA ALA A 473 25.95 22.88 -4.77
C ALA A 473 26.92 22.78 -5.96
N ALA A 474 26.98 21.64 -6.64
CA ALA A 474 27.83 21.44 -7.82
C ALA A 474 27.45 22.38 -8.97
N LEU A 475 26.15 22.60 -9.21
CA LEU A 475 25.67 23.49 -10.27
C LEU A 475 26.19 24.92 -10.15
N LYS A 476 26.47 25.41 -8.93
CA LYS A 476 27.03 26.74 -8.71
C LYS A 476 28.46 26.89 -9.23
N SER A 477 29.15 25.77 -9.50
CA SER A 477 30.51 25.74 -10.04
C SER A 477 30.54 25.41 -11.53
N MET A 478 29.39 25.29 -12.19
CA MET A 478 29.32 25.10 -13.64
C MET A 478 29.80 26.35 -14.37
N TYR A 479 30.67 26.15 -15.37
CA TYR A 479 31.34 27.22 -16.12
C TYR A 479 32.29 28.11 -15.30
N ASP A 480 32.59 27.74 -14.06
CA ASP A 480 33.64 28.38 -13.26
C ASP A 480 35.03 27.98 -13.78
N GLU A 481 36.02 28.87 -13.66
CA GLU A 481 37.38 28.54 -14.05
C GLU A 481 37.98 27.52 -13.06
N ALA A 482 38.49 26.38 -13.56
CA ALA A 482 39.15 25.38 -12.70
C ALA A 482 40.33 25.97 -11.88
N GLY A 483 40.93 27.04 -12.39
CA GLY A 483 41.73 28.00 -11.63
C GLY A 483 41.61 29.38 -12.28
N ASP A 484 41.23 30.40 -11.49
CA ASP A 484 41.01 31.77 -11.99
C ASP A 484 42.36 32.51 -12.17
N PRO A 485 42.81 32.79 -13.42
CA PRO A 485 44.06 33.49 -13.66
C PRO A 485 44.02 34.96 -13.22
N LEU A 486 42.83 35.53 -12.96
CA LEU A 486 42.64 36.89 -12.47
C LEU A 486 42.69 36.97 -10.93
N ARG A 487 42.75 35.82 -10.25
CA ARG A 487 42.91 35.72 -8.79
C ARG A 487 44.04 34.77 -8.42
N PRO A 488 45.31 35.19 -8.59
CA PRO A 488 46.48 34.35 -8.34
C PRO A 488 46.58 33.82 -6.90
N ASP A 489 45.96 34.53 -5.96
CA ASP A 489 46.04 34.28 -4.52
C ASP A 489 44.75 33.61 -3.95
N SER A 490 43.74 33.30 -4.77
CA SER A 490 42.51 32.64 -4.30
C SER A 490 42.58 31.12 -4.46
N GLU A 491 41.79 30.41 -3.64
CA GLU A 491 41.54 28.97 -3.83
C GLU A 491 41.07 28.71 -5.27
N SER A 492 41.54 27.61 -5.86
CA SER A 492 41.17 27.22 -7.24
C SER A 492 39.67 26.90 -7.35
N GLY A 493 39.08 26.99 -8.55
CA GLY A 493 37.65 26.65 -8.74
C GLY A 493 37.31 25.22 -8.33
N LEU A 494 38.27 24.30 -8.37
CA LEU A 494 38.12 22.94 -7.83
C LEU A 494 38.02 22.92 -6.29
N ALA A 495 38.79 23.75 -5.59
CA ALA A 495 38.69 23.90 -4.15
C ALA A 495 37.36 24.55 -3.76
N TYR A 496 36.87 25.53 -4.54
CA TYR A 496 35.55 26.12 -4.34
C TYR A 496 34.42 25.11 -4.58
N LEU A 497 34.49 24.29 -5.63
CA LEU A 497 33.55 23.19 -5.87
C LEU A 497 33.53 22.23 -4.69
N LYS A 498 34.71 21.79 -4.22
CA LYS A 498 34.81 20.90 -3.06
C LYS A 498 34.18 21.53 -1.82
N ALA A 499 34.55 22.76 -1.47
CA ALA A 499 34.01 23.47 -0.31
C ALA A 499 32.48 23.62 -0.38
N ASN A 500 31.91 23.89 -1.55
CA ASN A 500 30.46 23.97 -1.72
C ASN A 500 29.75 22.63 -1.47
N LEU A 501 30.33 21.53 -1.93
CA LEU A 501 29.81 20.18 -1.70
C LEU A 501 29.89 19.80 -0.21
N GLU A 502 31.03 20.08 0.44
CA GLU A 502 31.24 19.85 1.87
C GLU A 502 30.24 20.68 2.69
N ASN A 503 30.11 21.98 2.42
CA ASN A 503 29.12 22.86 3.08
C ASN A 503 27.67 22.35 2.93
N ALA A 504 27.32 21.75 1.78
CA ALA A 504 25.99 21.20 1.56
C ALA A 504 25.75 19.94 2.42
N LEU A 505 26.77 19.10 2.59
CA LEU A 505 26.70 17.89 3.43
C LEU A 505 26.86 18.19 4.92
N ASP A 506 27.56 19.27 5.29
CA ASP A 506 27.64 19.79 6.65
C ASP A 506 26.27 20.15 7.23
N ALA A 507 25.34 20.60 6.38
CA ALA A 507 23.96 20.82 6.80
C ALA A 507 23.30 19.53 7.30
N MET A 508 23.59 18.38 6.66
CA MET A 508 23.06 17.08 7.07
C MET A 508 23.74 16.52 8.31
N THR A 509 25.06 16.71 8.47
CA THR A 509 25.76 16.30 9.70
C THR A 509 25.31 17.14 10.90
N THR A 510 25.13 18.45 10.71
CA THR A 510 24.60 19.37 11.72
C THR A 510 23.17 19.00 12.13
N ALA A 511 22.34 18.56 11.17
CA ALA A 511 20.99 18.05 11.44
C ALA A 511 20.97 16.64 12.08
N GLY A 512 22.13 15.98 12.20
CA GLY A 512 22.24 14.61 12.71
C GLY A 512 21.68 13.54 11.77
N GLU A 513 21.60 13.85 10.47
CA GLU A 513 21.11 12.97 9.41
C GLU A 513 22.23 12.08 8.84
N LEU A 514 23.46 12.57 8.89
CA LEU A 514 24.69 11.83 8.60
C LEU A 514 25.61 11.83 9.82
N ALA A 515 26.39 10.76 9.98
CA ALA A 515 27.48 10.72 10.94
C ALA A 515 28.69 11.52 10.44
N SER A 516 28.99 11.42 9.14
CA SER A 516 30.09 12.10 8.46
C SER A 516 29.91 11.96 6.94
N TYR A 517 30.84 12.53 6.17
CA TYR A 517 30.98 12.33 4.73
C TYR A 517 32.45 12.52 4.31
N VAL A 518 32.77 12.10 3.09
CA VAL A 518 34.07 12.39 2.45
C VAL A 518 33.80 12.87 1.02
N VAL A 519 34.37 14.02 0.66
CA VAL A 519 34.36 14.55 -0.72
C VAL A 519 35.79 14.55 -1.26
N GLU A 520 36.02 13.80 -2.32
CA GLU A 520 37.32 13.67 -2.97
C GLU A 520 37.22 14.06 -4.45
N ILE A 521 38.15 14.92 -4.90
CA ILE A 521 38.34 15.23 -6.31
C ILE A 521 39.68 14.59 -6.72
N PRO A 522 39.66 13.46 -7.45
CA PRO A 522 40.89 12.80 -7.88
C PRO A 522 41.80 13.76 -8.65
N SER A 523 43.11 13.68 -8.41
CA SER A 523 44.09 14.50 -9.13
C SER A 523 44.40 13.94 -10.53
N GLY A 524 44.89 14.80 -11.44
CA GLY A 524 45.33 14.38 -12.77
C GLY A 524 44.21 14.13 -13.80
N GLN A 525 42.99 14.59 -13.52
CA GLN A 525 41.86 14.49 -14.45
C GLN A 525 42.03 15.43 -15.65
N ASP A 526 41.60 14.98 -16.83
CA ASP A 526 41.47 15.84 -18.02
C ASP A 526 40.16 16.64 -17.96
N ILE A 527 40.18 17.70 -17.14
CA ILE A 527 39.00 18.51 -16.83
C ILE A 527 38.48 19.26 -18.05
N VAL A 528 39.37 19.64 -18.97
CA VAL A 528 39.02 20.44 -20.15
C VAL A 528 38.17 19.62 -21.13
N ASN A 529 38.52 18.35 -21.36
CA ASN A 529 37.82 17.51 -22.32
C ASN A 529 36.69 16.68 -21.70
N ASN A 530 36.81 16.29 -20.43
CA ASN A 530 35.90 15.31 -19.79
C ASN A 530 35.12 15.86 -18.58
N GLY A 531 35.38 17.11 -18.16
CA GLY A 531 34.79 17.68 -16.95
C GLY A 531 35.45 17.17 -15.66
N VAL A 532 34.85 17.54 -14.51
CA VAL A 532 35.36 17.17 -13.18
C VAL A 532 34.56 15.99 -12.63
N ALA A 533 35.24 14.91 -12.30
CA ALA A 533 34.70 13.82 -11.48
C ALA A 533 34.95 14.10 -9.99
N VAL A 534 33.91 13.90 -9.19
CA VAL A 534 33.95 14.03 -7.73
C VAL A 534 33.42 12.73 -7.12
N GLU A 535 34.17 12.17 -6.19
CA GLU A 535 33.79 10.99 -5.41
C GLU A 535 33.24 11.43 -4.06
N ILE A 536 32.01 11.01 -3.74
CA ILE A 536 31.32 11.36 -2.50
C ILE A 536 30.97 10.09 -1.74
N THR A 537 31.49 9.96 -0.53
CA THR A 537 31.12 8.89 0.40
C THR A 537 30.26 9.46 1.52
N LEU A 538 29.06 8.90 1.72
CA LEU A 538 28.15 9.28 2.80
C LEU A 538 28.26 8.29 3.94
N VAL A 539 28.45 8.77 5.18
CA VAL A 539 28.52 7.92 6.37
C VAL A 539 27.22 8.04 7.14
N GLY A 540 26.35 7.04 7.01
CA GLY A 540 25.02 7.02 7.63
C GLY A 540 25.03 6.77 9.15
N ILE A 541 23.89 7.02 9.79
CA ILE A 541 23.67 6.71 11.21
C ILE A 541 23.27 5.24 11.36
N PRO A 542 23.95 4.43 12.20
CA PRO A 542 23.60 3.03 12.39
C PRO A 542 22.26 2.87 13.15
N ILE A 543 21.42 1.94 12.71
CA ILE A 543 20.13 1.61 13.33
C ILE A 543 20.22 0.28 14.08
N ILE A 544 19.79 0.27 15.33
CA ILE A 544 19.68 -0.96 16.13
C ILE A 544 18.45 -1.74 15.68
N ARG A 545 18.64 -2.92 15.12
CA ARG A 545 17.57 -3.82 14.65
C ARG A 545 17.31 -5.01 15.59
N GLU A 546 18.34 -5.44 16.33
CA GLU A 546 18.25 -6.56 17.29
C GLU A 546 18.99 -6.23 18.59
N ILE A 547 18.43 -6.62 19.74
CA ILE A 547 19.05 -6.48 21.06
C ILE A 547 19.02 -7.84 21.76
N LYS A 548 20.19 -8.31 22.23
CA LYS A 548 20.32 -9.55 23.02
C LYS A 548 20.74 -9.21 24.44
N LEU A 549 19.92 -9.58 25.42
CA LEU A 549 20.20 -9.38 26.85
C LEU A 549 20.58 -10.69 27.51
N TYR A 550 21.75 -10.72 28.15
CA TYR A 550 22.28 -11.89 28.85
C TYR A 550 22.24 -11.65 30.36
N ASN A 551 21.05 -11.77 30.94
CA ASN A 551 20.86 -11.56 32.38
C ASN A 551 21.42 -12.74 33.17
N ARG A 552 22.31 -12.46 34.14
CA ARG A 552 22.88 -13.46 35.05
C ARG A 552 22.56 -13.08 36.49
N TYR A 553 22.01 -14.01 37.26
CA TYR A 553 21.94 -13.89 38.71
C TYR A 553 23.21 -14.46 39.35
N THR A 554 23.83 -13.73 40.27
CA THR A 554 24.99 -14.18 41.04
C THR A 554 24.82 -13.77 42.51
N TYR A 555 25.17 -14.67 43.42
CA TYR A 555 25.13 -14.37 44.85
C TYR A 555 26.30 -13.46 45.21
N ALA A 556 26.03 -12.48 46.08
CA ALA A 556 27.05 -11.61 46.63
C ALA A 556 28.15 -12.43 47.33
N GLY A 557 29.42 -12.15 47.02
CA GLY A 557 30.56 -12.87 47.61
C GLY A 557 30.91 -14.22 46.96
N SER A 558 30.18 -14.66 45.92
CA SER A 558 30.54 -15.87 45.18
C SER A 558 31.70 -15.62 44.21
N ASN A 559 32.41 -16.66 43.78
CA ASN A 559 33.47 -16.59 42.76
C ASN A 559 33.01 -16.00 41.40
N PHE A 560 31.72 -15.82 41.24
CA PHE A 560 31.08 -15.27 40.06
C PHE A 560 30.45 -13.89 40.30
N ASP A 561 30.68 -13.30 41.47
CA ASP A 561 30.33 -11.92 41.76
C ASP A 561 31.36 -11.00 41.07
N PRO A 562 30.97 -10.25 40.03
CA PRO A 562 31.90 -9.41 39.27
C PRO A 562 32.50 -8.27 40.09
N ARG A 563 31.98 -8.03 41.30
CA ARG A 563 32.54 -7.04 42.22
C ARG A 563 33.80 -7.56 42.91
N ILE A 564 34.01 -8.88 43.00
CA ILE A 564 35.19 -9.46 43.68
C ILE A 564 36.47 -9.22 42.88
N GLU A 565 36.42 -9.30 41.55
CA GLU A 565 37.56 -8.95 40.68
C GLU A 565 37.95 -7.47 40.79
N ARG A 566 37.03 -6.58 41.17
CA ARG A 566 37.36 -5.15 41.41
C ARG A 566 38.09 -4.90 42.72
N TYR A 567 38.17 -5.86 43.64
CA TYR A 567 38.91 -5.73 44.90
C TYR A 567 40.32 -6.35 44.89
N SER A 568 40.70 -7.12 43.86
CA SER A 568 42.03 -7.76 43.78
C SER A 568 43.12 -6.91 43.11
N VAL A 569 42.82 -5.69 42.66
CA VAL A 569 43.81 -4.72 42.10
C VAL A 569 44.10 -3.56 43.06
N ALA A 570 43.69 -3.68 44.33
CA ALA A 570 43.97 -2.67 45.36
C ALA A 570 44.48 -3.29 46.68
N ALA A 571 45.43 -4.24 46.57
CA ALA A 571 46.23 -4.72 47.70
C ALA A 571 47.71 -4.72 47.32
#